data_AF-A0AA88EC45-F1
#
_entry.id   AF-A0AA88EC45-F1
#
_cell.length_a   1.000
_cell.length_b   1.000
_cell.length_c   1.000
_cell.angle_alpha   90.00
_cell.angle_beta   90.00
_cell.angle_gamma   90.00
#
_symmetry.space_group_name_H-M   'P 1'
#
loop_
_entity.id
_entity.type
_entity.pdbx_description
1 polymer ?
#
loop_
_entity_poly.entity_id
_entity_poly.type
_entity_poly.pdbx_seq_one_letter_code
_entity_poly.pdbx_strand_id
1 'polypeptide(L)'
;MILGNGDVEAHDVKLLDLHYHGAKEAIQLLKSDLSSFSGIPSFKYLKVIIETNEEDKSKGSRRRRVEKLLEKESIKWVEDENAGTILIRLDSFNRKSLSFINM
;
A
#
# COMPACT_ATOMS: atom_id res chain seq x y z
N MET A 1 -22.77 18.31 15.10
CA MET A 1 -21.72 17.48 15.69
C MET A 1 -20.60 17.45 14.67
N ILE A 2 -19.59 18.29 14.87
CA ILE A 2 -18.44 18.42 13.97
C ILE A 2 -17.40 17.45 14.50
N LEU A 3 -17.10 16.38 13.77
CA LEU A 3 -15.93 15.57 14.05
C LEU A 3 -14.74 16.35 13.51
N GLY A 4 -14.07 17.05 14.41
CA GLY A 4 -12.79 17.70 14.14
C GLY A 4 -11.78 16.66 13.69
N ASN A 5 -10.89 17.11 12.81
CA ASN A 5 -9.66 16.44 12.38
C ASN A 5 -9.12 15.52 13.48
N GLY A 6 -9.26 14.22 13.24
CA GLY A 6 -8.60 13.20 14.03
C GLY A 6 -7.12 13.20 13.67
N ASP A 7 -6.34 14.09 14.28
CA ASP A 7 -4.91 13.90 14.49
C ASP A 7 -4.69 12.79 15.55
N VAL A 8 -5.33 11.64 15.36
CA VAL A 8 -5.17 10.44 16.19
C VAL A 8 -4.03 9.61 15.60
N GLU A 9 -2.82 9.95 16.04
CA GLU A 9 -1.62 9.09 16.05
C GLU A 9 -1.19 8.45 14.72
N ALA A 10 -0.82 9.26 13.73
CA ALA A 10 -0.22 8.83 12.46
C ALA A 10 1.23 8.28 12.58
N HIS A 11 1.61 7.72 13.72
CA HIS A 11 2.99 7.24 13.93
C HIS A 11 3.18 5.81 13.42
N ASP A 12 2.11 5.02 13.34
CA ASP A 12 2.18 3.61 12.92
C ASP A 12 1.60 3.33 11.52
N VAL A 13 1.17 4.36 10.81
CA VAL A 13 0.68 4.27 9.42
C VAL A 13 1.65 4.98 8.49
N LYS A 14 2.24 4.23 7.55
CA LYS A 14 3.00 4.78 6.43
C LYS A 14 2.06 5.00 5.24
N LEU A 15 2.05 6.20 4.67
CA LEU A 15 1.30 6.50 3.45
C LEU A 15 2.18 6.32 2.21
N LEU A 16 1.61 5.69 1.17
CA LEU A 16 2.20 5.51 -0.14
C LEU A 16 1.18 5.90 -1.22
N ASP A 17 1.46 6.98 -1.94
CA ASP A 17 0.62 7.42 -3.06
C ASP A 17 1.19 6.92 -4.39
N LEU A 18 0.43 6.08 -5.09
CA LEU A 18 0.79 5.49 -6.38
C LEU A 18 0.06 6.15 -7.56
N HIS A 19 -0.85 7.08 -7.31
CA HIS A 19 -1.79 7.53 -8.34
C HIS A 19 -1.15 8.38 -9.45
N TYR A 20 -0.03 9.04 -9.16
CA TYR A 20 0.74 9.78 -10.17
C TYR A 20 1.73 8.90 -10.94
N HIS A 21 1.83 7.63 -10.59
CA HIS A 21 2.84 6.73 -11.13
C HIS A 21 2.25 5.79 -12.18
N GLY A 22 3.06 5.48 -13.20
CA GLY A 22 2.78 4.41 -14.14
C GLY A 22 2.76 3.05 -13.43
N ALA A 23 2.15 2.05 -14.07
CA ALA A 23 1.92 0.76 -13.43
C ALA A 23 3.21 -0.03 -13.11
N LYS A 24 4.34 0.30 -13.75
CA LYS A 24 5.65 -0.30 -13.46
C LYS A 24 6.29 0.38 -12.25
N GLU A 25 6.31 1.70 -12.25
CA GLU A 25 6.87 2.55 -11.20
C GLU A 25 6.11 2.34 -9.89
N ALA A 26 4.78 2.24 -9.96
CA ALA A 26 3.92 1.96 -8.81
C ALA A 26 4.31 0.65 -8.09
N ILE A 27 4.68 -0.39 -8.85
CA ILE A 27 5.11 -1.68 -8.30
C ILE A 27 6.50 -1.60 -7.68
N GLN A 28 7.41 -0.82 -8.27
CA GLN A 28 8.73 -0.61 -7.68
C GLN A 28 8.63 0.14 -6.35
N LEU A 29 7.78 1.17 -6.28
CA LEU A 29 7.53 1.91 -5.04
C LEU A 29 6.88 1.03 -3.97
N LEU A 30 5.85 0.26 -4.34
CA LEU A 30 5.21 -0.67 -3.40
C LEU A 30 6.20 -1.70 -2.84
N LYS A 31 7.05 -2.30 -3.69
CA LYS A 31 8.09 -3.23 -3.23
C LYS A 31 9.08 -2.55 -2.28
N SER A 32 9.52 -1.33 -2.63
CA SER A 32 10.44 -0.55 -1.79
C SER A 32 9.86 -0.34 -0.40
N ASP A 33 8.62 0.14 -0.30
CA ASP A 33 7.98 0.41 0.99
C ASP A 33 7.67 -0.86 1.78
N LEU A 34 7.15 -1.91 1.13
CA LEU A 34 6.97 -3.21 1.79
C LEU A 34 8.29 -3.74 2.33
N SER A 35 9.39 -3.62 1.58
CA SER A 35 10.70 -4.07 2.03
C SER A 35 11.29 -3.19 3.13
N SER A 36 11.02 -1.88 3.12
CA SER A 36 11.63 -0.93 4.04
C SER A 36 10.93 -0.94 5.39
N PHE A 37 9.60 -1.09 5.40
CA PHE A 37 8.81 -0.94 6.62
C PHE A 37 8.34 -2.27 7.23
N SER A 38 8.40 -3.40 6.50
CA SER A 38 8.08 -4.70 7.10
C SER A 38 9.10 -5.09 8.18
N GLY A 39 8.59 -5.45 9.35
CA GLY A 39 9.40 -5.79 10.52
C GLY A 39 9.89 -4.59 11.33
N ILE A 40 9.50 -3.35 11.00
CA ILE A 40 9.73 -2.19 11.87
C ILE A 40 8.54 -2.05 12.83
N PRO A 41 8.69 -2.23 14.15
CA PRO A 41 7.57 -2.24 15.09
C PRO A 41 6.78 -0.92 15.15
N SER A 42 7.43 0.19 14.82
CA SER A 42 6.79 1.51 14.82
C SER A 42 5.85 1.71 13.63
N PHE A 43 5.89 0.88 12.58
CA PHE A 43 5.00 0.97 11.42
C PHE A 43 4.17 -0.30 11.31
N LYS A 44 2.90 -0.24 11.73
CA LYS A 44 1.98 -1.38 11.66
C LYS A 44 1.26 -1.48 10.33
N TYR A 45 1.02 -0.34 9.67
CA TYR A 45 0.22 -0.30 8.47
C TYR A 45 0.90 0.48 7.35
N LEU A 46 0.68 0.02 6.12
CA LEU A 46 0.96 0.75 4.90
C LEU A 46 -0.37 1.07 4.22
N LYS A 47 -0.71 2.36 4.14
CA LYS A 47 -1.90 2.88 3.45
C LYS A 47 -1.50 3.27 2.02
N VAL A 48 -2.04 2.55 1.03
CA VAL A 48 -1.66 2.67 -0.37
C VAL A 48 -2.80 3.30 -1.16
N ILE A 49 -2.58 4.50 -1.71
CA ILE A 49 -3.53 5.18 -2.61
C ILE A 49 -3.19 4.74 -4.04
N ILE A 50 -4.06 3.96 -4.68
CA ILE A 50 -3.84 3.38 -6.01
C ILE A 50 -4.52 4.23 -7.09
N GLU A 51 -5.71 4.74 -6.77
CA GLU A 51 -6.59 5.41 -7.73
C GLU A 51 -7.35 6.53 -7.02
N THR A 52 -7.61 7.62 -7.75
CA THR A 52 -8.58 8.65 -7.35
C THR A 52 -9.83 8.52 -8.24
N ASN A 53 -10.88 9.29 -7.94
CA ASN A 53 -12.16 9.26 -8.68
C ASN A 53 -12.10 9.86 -10.09
N GLU A 54 -10.92 10.18 -10.60
CA GLU A 54 -10.68 10.88 -11.88
C GLU A 54 -10.56 9.91 -13.09
N GLU A 55 -10.64 10.44 -14.32
CA GLU A 55 -10.47 9.74 -15.61
C GLU A 55 -9.03 9.22 -15.84
N ASP A 56 -8.54 8.39 -14.95
CA ASP A 56 -7.24 7.74 -15.10
C ASP A 56 -7.36 6.47 -15.95
N LYS A 57 -6.86 6.52 -17.19
CA LYS A 57 -6.86 5.37 -18.11
C LYS A 57 -5.98 4.21 -17.65
N SER A 58 -5.04 4.46 -16.74
CA SER A 58 -4.12 3.46 -16.19
C SER A 58 -4.63 2.80 -14.91
N LYS A 59 -5.69 3.36 -14.30
CA LYS A 59 -6.40 2.94 -13.09
C LYS A 59 -6.43 1.41 -12.91
N GLY A 60 -7.22 0.73 -13.74
CA GLY A 60 -7.39 -0.74 -13.65
C GLY A 60 -6.11 -1.54 -13.86
N SER A 61 -5.13 -1.02 -14.60
CA SER A 61 -3.84 -1.71 -14.80
C SER A 61 -2.95 -1.64 -13.57
N ARG A 62 -2.99 -0.54 -12.81
CA ARG A 62 -2.21 -0.37 -11.58
C ARG A 62 -2.77 -1.23 -10.47
N ARG A 63 -4.08 -1.11 -10.22
CA ARG A 63 -4.76 -1.90 -9.20
C ARG A 63 -4.56 -3.40 -9.40
N ARG A 64 -4.79 -3.89 -10.61
CA ARG A 64 -4.55 -5.29 -10.95
C ARG A 64 -3.11 -5.74 -10.68
N ARG A 65 -2.11 -4.89 -10.95
CA ARG A 65 -0.70 -5.24 -10.69
C ARG A 65 -0.38 -5.23 -9.21
N VAL A 66 -0.94 -4.29 -8.45
CA VAL A 66 -0.79 -4.20 -6.99
C VAL A 66 -1.38 -5.44 -6.35
N GLU A 67 -2.64 -5.76 -6.63
CA GLU A 67 -3.34 -6.94 -6.10
C GLU A 67 -2.58 -8.23 -6.48
N LYS A 68 -2.17 -8.38 -7.75
CA LYS A 68 -1.40 -9.55 -8.19
C LYS A 68 -0.06 -9.70 -7.45
N LEU A 69 0.61 -8.60 -7.11
CA LEU A 69 1.83 -8.66 -6.30
C LEU A 69 1.49 -9.16 -4.88
N LEU A 70 0.47 -8.60 -4.25
CA LEU A 70 0.08 -8.95 -2.89
C LEU A 70 -0.37 -10.42 -2.80
N GLU A 71 -1.16 -10.90 -3.76
CA GLU A 71 -1.54 -12.31 -3.90
C GLU A 71 -0.31 -13.22 -4.01
N LYS A 72 0.63 -12.87 -4.89
CA LYS A 72 1.87 -13.65 -5.11
C LYS A 72 2.67 -13.79 -3.82
N GLU A 73 2.76 -12.73 -3.03
CA GLU A 73 3.49 -12.72 -1.76
C GLU A 73 2.63 -13.19 -0.57
N SER A 74 1.39 -13.64 -0.81
CA SER A 74 0.43 -14.04 0.24
C SER A 74 0.17 -12.96 1.29
N ILE A 75 0.25 -11.68 0.89
CA ILE A 75 -0.02 -10.53 1.74
C ILE A 75 -1.50 -10.20 1.64
N LYS A 76 -2.17 -10.10 2.80
CA LYS A 76 -3.57 -9.68 2.86
C LYS A 76 -3.66 -8.15 2.90
N TRP A 77 -4.69 -7.62 2.26
CA TRP A 77 -5.06 -6.20 2.32
C TRP A 77 -6.57 -6.07 2.51
N VAL A 78 -7.00 -4.88 2.94
CA VAL A 78 -8.41 -4.48 3.01
C VAL A 78 -8.61 -3.18 2.26
N GLU A 79 -9.81 -2.95 1.72
CA GLU A 79 -10.18 -1.62 1.22
C GLU A 79 -10.27 -0.64 2.39
N ASP A 80 -9.73 0.56 2.19
CA ASP A 80 -9.95 1.70 3.08
C ASP A 80 -11.31 2.34 2.78
N GLU A 81 -11.80 3.21 3.66
CA GLU A 81 -13.04 3.96 3.46
C GLU A 81 -13.01 4.80 2.17
N ASN A 82 -11.81 5.23 1.76
CA ASN A 82 -11.59 5.92 0.50
C ASN A 82 -11.43 4.93 -0.66
N ALA A 83 -12.39 4.94 -1.59
CA ALA A 83 -12.33 4.14 -2.80
C ALA A 83 -11.00 4.33 -3.55
N GLY A 84 -10.38 3.22 -3.97
CA GLY A 84 -9.07 3.25 -4.62
C GLY A 84 -7.88 3.28 -3.65
N THR A 85 -8.13 3.17 -2.34
CA THR A 85 -7.11 3.07 -1.31
C THR A 85 -7.21 1.73 -0.59
N ILE A 86 -6.06 1.09 -0.32
CA ILE A 86 -5.99 -0.16 0.44
C ILE A 86 -5.11 0.00 1.68
N LEU A 87 -5.35 -0.83 2.68
CA LEU A 87 -4.56 -0.91 3.90
C LEU A 87 -3.88 -2.29 3.99
N ILE A 88 -2.56 -2.28 4.17
CA ILE A 88 -1.72 -3.47 4.30
C ILE A 88 -1.14 -3.51 5.70
N ARG A 89 -1.22 -4.66 6.37
CA ARG A 89 -0.70 -4.85 7.72
C ARG A 89 0.74 -5.38 7.67
N LEU A 90 1.72 -4.56 8.06
CA LEU A 90 3.16 -4.81 7.87
C LEU A 90 3.77 -5.85 8.81
N ASP A 91 3.13 -6.10 9.96
CA ASP A 91 3.53 -7.14 10.93
C ASP A 91 2.91 -8.52 10.60
N SER A 92 2.07 -8.61 9.57
CA SER A 92 1.37 -9.85 9.19
C SER A 92 2.19 -10.80 8.31
N PHE A 93 3.34 -10.34 7.81
CA PHE A 93 4.25 -11.11 6.97
C PHE A 93 5.71 -10.80 7.31
N ASN A 94 6.61 -11.71 6.94
CA ASN A 94 8.03 -11.54 7.20
C ASN A 94 8.71 -10.85 6.00
N ARG A 95 9.48 -9.79 6.24
CA ARG A 95 10.32 -9.16 5.20
C ARG A 95 11.09 -10.20 4.38
N LYS A 96 11.72 -11.18 5.03
CA LYS A 96 12.56 -12.20 4.37
C LYS A 96 11.79 -13.18 3.49
N SER A 97 10.46 -13.27 3.60
CA SER A 97 9.64 -14.14 2.74
C SER A 97 9.26 -13.48 1.42
N LEU A 98 9.53 -12.19 1.24
CA LEU A 98 9.22 -11.46 0.01
C LEU A 98 10.14 -11.90 -1.14
N SER A 99 9.55 -12.42 -2.21
CA SER A 99 10.28 -13.01 -3.34
C SER A 99 11.17 -12.02 -4.11
N PHE A 100 10.97 -10.72 -3.89
CA PHE A 100 11.63 -9.64 -4.61
C PHE A 100 12.78 -8.96 -3.83
N ILE A 101 13.12 -9.41 -2.62
CA ILE A 101 14.21 -8.80 -1.83
C ILE A 101 15.60 -9.22 -2.31
N ASN A 102 15.73 -10.38 -2.97
CA ASN A 102 17.02 -10.92 -3.44
C ASN A 102 17.11 -10.96 -4.98
N MET A 103 16.33 -10.14 -5.68
CA MET A 103 16.36 -10.03 -7.15
C MET A 103 17.34 -8.97 -7.63
#